data_AF-A0A3L8AZM4-F1
#
_entry.id   AF-A0A3L8AZM4-F1
#
_cell.length_a   1.000
_cell.length_b   1.000
_cell.length_c   1.000
_cell.angle_alpha   90.00
_cell.angle_beta   90.00
_cell.angle_gamma   90.00
#
_symmetry.space_group_name_H-M   'P 1'
#
loop_
_entity.id
_entity.type
_entity.pdbx_description
1 polymer ?
#
loop_
_entity_poly.entity_id
_entity_poly.type
_entity_poly.pdbx_seq_one_letter_code
_entity_poly.pdbx_strand_id
1 'polypeptide(L)'
;MSTVEVGNKFEDRMYEWLSTEIESDRFYFKKELCRIYKKKGYYSNDRKKDIIFDIAIEVFMPNADHFSHLVLIECKNYNHPVPVDDVEEFFQKTQQISGANLKAIVASTNSFQSGAVNFARSKGVGLCRYYDPSKLEFVLHRSPSGIVNSDLAFKENSSAYRAIRLEEFASVYFDFYGYIDDINTASSLSFFENIILKGLDASQRGNIKKYRNTGKTDTSVVPYIEISDIETMVFGLLESIEYESGAVEEAALSEFISEKYNFSVGRDVEIENEGLGSIDFQHRRICVNDKECGSRERIRFTLAHEFGHLVLDHYKYMSGEGHLPR
;
A
#
# COMPACT_ATOMS: atom_id res chain seq x y z
N MET A 1 -5.32 14.32 -21.72
CA MET A 1 -4.20 13.39 -21.50
C MET A 1 -4.46 12.16 -22.36
N SER A 2 -3.49 11.73 -23.16
CA SER A 2 -3.64 10.55 -24.02
C SER A 2 -3.65 9.26 -23.19
N THR A 3 -4.19 8.17 -23.73
CA THR A 3 -4.14 6.85 -23.08
C THR A 3 -2.70 6.40 -22.81
N VAL A 4 -1.76 6.75 -23.70
CA VAL A 4 -0.33 6.49 -23.56
C VAL A 4 0.26 7.27 -22.38
N GLU A 5 -0.05 8.56 -22.26
CA GLU A 5 0.41 9.39 -21.13
C GLU A 5 -0.11 8.86 -19.78
N VAL A 6 -1.36 8.41 -19.74
CA VAL A 6 -2.00 7.84 -18.55
C VAL A 6 -1.36 6.49 -18.17
N GLY A 7 -1.00 5.67 -19.16
CA GLY A 7 -0.24 4.44 -18.96
C GLY A 7 1.15 4.71 -18.39
N ASN A 8 1.93 5.59 -19.02
CA ASN A 8 3.28 5.96 -18.59
C ASN A 8 3.30 6.47 -17.13
N LYS A 9 2.30 7.26 -16.73
CA LYS A 9 2.18 7.72 -15.34
C LYS A 9 1.97 6.60 -14.33
N PHE A 10 1.32 5.50 -14.70
CA PHE A 10 1.20 4.36 -13.82
C PHE A 10 2.51 3.58 -13.73
N GLU A 11 3.20 3.39 -14.85
CA GLU A 11 4.52 2.78 -14.88
C GLU A 11 5.54 3.54 -14.04
N ASP A 12 5.53 4.89 -14.12
CA ASP A 12 6.39 5.75 -13.30
C ASP A 12 6.12 5.56 -11.81
N ARG A 13 4.83 5.57 -11.40
CA ARG A 13 4.44 5.34 -9.99
C ARG A 13 4.84 3.95 -9.51
N MET A 14 4.63 2.92 -10.33
CA MET A 14 5.05 1.56 -10.00
C MET A 14 6.57 1.44 -9.86
N TYR A 15 7.34 2.13 -10.71
CA TYR A 15 8.79 2.15 -10.62
C TYR A 15 9.28 2.84 -9.35
N GLU A 16 8.68 3.97 -8.99
CA GLU A 16 8.99 4.69 -7.75
C GLU A 16 8.65 3.86 -6.51
N TRP A 17 7.47 3.21 -6.50
CA TRP A 17 7.05 2.32 -5.43
C TRP A 17 8.02 1.14 -5.27
N LEU A 18 8.34 0.42 -6.36
CA LEU A 18 9.30 -0.69 -6.34
C LEU A 18 10.71 -0.25 -5.92
N SER A 19 11.15 0.93 -6.35
CA SER A 19 12.43 1.51 -5.91
C SER A 19 12.44 1.76 -4.41
N THR A 20 11.33 2.25 -3.86
CA THR A 20 11.15 2.46 -2.42
C THR A 20 11.15 1.13 -1.65
N GLU A 21 10.50 0.09 -2.19
CA GLU A 21 10.52 -1.26 -1.61
C GLU A 21 11.94 -1.83 -1.54
N ILE A 22 12.76 -1.61 -2.56
CA ILE A 22 14.17 -2.02 -2.58
C ILE A 22 14.98 -1.21 -1.56
N GLU A 23 14.90 0.12 -1.60
CA GLU A 23 15.71 1.00 -0.73
C GLU A 23 15.39 0.86 0.76
N SER A 24 14.15 0.48 1.08
CA SER A 24 13.67 0.30 2.45
C SER A 24 13.79 -1.13 2.96
N ASP A 25 14.56 -1.99 2.29
CA ASP A 25 14.77 -3.40 2.63
C ASP A 25 13.49 -4.26 2.69
N ARG A 26 12.47 -3.90 1.89
CA ARG A 26 11.17 -4.59 1.80
C ARG A 26 11.04 -5.50 0.58
N PHE A 27 11.98 -5.39 -0.35
CA PHE A 27 12.22 -6.41 -1.36
C PHE A 27 13.00 -7.59 -0.77
N TYR A 28 12.83 -8.79 -1.34
CA TYR A 28 13.43 -10.01 -0.79
C TYR A 28 14.97 -9.94 -0.70
N PHE A 29 15.64 -9.42 -1.74
CA PHE A 29 17.09 -9.29 -1.79
C PHE A 29 17.56 -7.91 -1.30
N LYS A 30 18.74 -7.88 -0.67
CA LYS A 30 19.37 -6.62 -0.24
C LYS A 30 19.58 -5.66 -1.40
N LYS A 31 19.41 -4.36 -1.13
CA LYS A 31 19.43 -3.33 -2.16
C LYS A 31 20.72 -3.28 -2.96
N GLU A 32 21.87 -3.56 -2.36
CA GLU A 32 23.16 -3.61 -3.05
C GLU A 32 23.26 -4.68 -4.14
N LEU A 33 22.35 -5.67 -4.12
CA LEU A 33 22.28 -6.74 -5.13
C LEU A 33 21.27 -6.43 -6.23
N CYS A 34 20.43 -5.41 -6.06
CA CYS A 34 19.29 -5.11 -6.92
C CYS A 34 19.61 -3.94 -7.86
N ARG A 35 19.19 -4.05 -9.12
CA ARG A 35 19.19 -2.94 -10.09
C ARG A 35 17.83 -2.88 -10.77
N ILE A 36 17.14 -1.74 -10.64
CA ILE A 36 15.80 -1.53 -11.22
C ILE A 36 15.87 -0.60 -12.43
N TYR A 37 15.15 -0.94 -13.50
CA TYR A 37 15.14 -0.20 -14.76
C TYR A 37 13.72 0.01 -15.28
N LYS A 38 13.47 1.14 -15.94
CA LYS A 38 12.27 1.38 -16.75
C LYS A 38 12.55 1.08 -18.21
N LYS A 39 11.58 0.48 -18.91
CA LYS A 39 11.62 0.25 -20.37
C LYS A 39 12.92 -0.41 -20.85
N LYS A 40 13.44 -1.36 -20.07
CA LYS A 40 14.66 -2.08 -20.43
C LYS A 40 14.35 -3.17 -21.45
N GLY A 41 15.20 -3.25 -22.47
CA GLY A 41 15.14 -4.28 -23.50
C GLY A 41 15.88 -5.55 -23.10
N TYR A 42 15.26 -6.70 -23.38
CA TYR A 42 15.90 -8.01 -23.27
C TYR A 42 15.78 -8.75 -24.60
N TYR A 43 16.90 -9.28 -25.08
CA TYR A 43 16.97 -9.90 -26.39
C TYR A 43 16.10 -11.15 -26.47
N SER A 44 15.19 -11.17 -27.45
CA SER A 44 14.40 -12.35 -27.80
C SER A 44 15.01 -13.03 -29.02
N ASN A 45 15.37 -14.30 -28.84
CA ASN A 45 15.86 -15.14 -29.93
C ASN A 45 14.81 -15.35 -31.03
N ASP A 46 13.54 -15.37 -30.67
CA ASP A 46 12.43 -15.60 -31.60
C ASP A 46 12.15 -14.35 -32.44
N ARG A 47 12.26 -13.17 -31.83
CA ARG A 47 12.01 -11.88 -32.52
C ARG A 47 13.26 -11.30 -33.18
N LYS A 48 14.45 -11.83 -32.87
CA LYS A 48 15.76 -11.28 -33.27
C LYS A 48 15.90 -9.78 -32.93
N LYS A 49 15.25 -9.37 -31.86
CA LYS A 49 15.25 -7.99 -31.33
C LYS A 49 14.90 -8.01 -29.85
N ASP A 50 15.12 -6.89 -29.20
CA ASP A 50 14.77 -6.73 -27.79
C ASP A 50 13.25 -6.63 -27.62
N ILE A 51 12.76 -7.29 -26.58
CA ILE A 51 11.44 -7.04 -25.99
C ILE A 51 11.64 -6.03 -24.89
N ILE A 52 10.92 -4.91 -24.99
CA ILE A 52 10.90 -3.87 -23.97
C ILE A 52 9.86 -4.24 -22.92
N PHE A 53 10.27 -4.25 -21.66
CA PHE A 53 9.40 -4.46 -20.51
C PHE A 53 9.26 -3.18 -19.69
N ASP A 54 8.09 -2.95 -19.10
CA ASP A 54 7.79 -1.70 -18.39
C ASP A 54 8.77 -1.46 -17.26
N ILE A 55 8.96 -2.47 -16.40
CA ILE A 55 9.93 -2.43 -15.30
C ILE A 55 10.67 -3.77 -15.23
N ALA A 56 11.97 -3.70 -14.97
CA ALA A 56 12.81 -4.87 -14.74
C ALA A 56 13.67 -4.68 -13.48
N ILE A 57 13.73 -5.70 -12.63
CA ILE A 57 14.64 -5.78 -11.48
C ILE A 57 15.62 -6.92 -11.72
N GLU A 58 16.90 -6.58 -11.83
CA GLU A 58 18.00 -7.53 -11.96
C GLU A 58 18.66 -7.75 -10.60
N VAL A 59 18.92 -9.01 -10.25
CA VAL A 59 19.60 -9.37 -9.00
C VAL A 59 20.95 -10.00 -9.29
N PHE A 60 22.02 -9.33 -8.89
CA PHE A 60 23.40 -9.80 -9.05
C PHE A 60 23.88 -10.46 -7.77
N MET A 61 24.32 -11.71 -7.86
CA MET A 61 25.01 -12.34 -6.73
C MET A 61 26.40 -11.73 -6.57
N PRO A 62 27.00 -11.74 -5.35
CA PRO A 62 28.35 -11.25 -5.16
C PRO A 62 29.34 -11.88 -6.16
N ASN A 63 30.14 -11.05 -6.81
CA ASN A 63 31.13 -11.43 -7.82
C ASN A 63 30.57 -12.04 -9.11
N ALA A 64 29.28 -11.87 -9.41
CA ALA A 64 28.68 -12.30 -10.67
C ALA A 64 28.71 -11.19 -11.73
N ASP A 65 29.13 -11.53 -12.94
CA ASP A 65 29.12 -10.61 -14.10
C ASP A 65 27.73 -10.52 -14.76
N HIS A 66 26.83 -11.45 -14.42
CA HIS A 66 25.47 -11.54 -14.93
C HIS A 66 24.47 -11.63 -13.78
N PHE A 67 23.24 -11.15 -14.01
CA PHE A 67 22.18 -11.28 -13.02
C PHE A 67 21.73 -12.74 -12.89
N SER A 68 21.47 -13.15 -11.66
CA SER A 68 21.03 -14.49 -11.29
C SER A 68 19.50 -14.65 -11.29
N HIS A 69 18.80 -13.56 -10.99
CA HIS A 69 17.35 -13.48 -10.99
C HIS A 69 16.94 -12.24 -11.78
N LEU A 70 15.81 -12.37 -12.47
CA LEU A 70 15.20 -11.30 -13.24
C LEU A 70 13.72 -11.23 -12.86
N VAL A 71 13.27 -10.09 -12.35
CA VAL A 71 11.85 -9.84 -12.15
C VAL A 71 11.39 -8.88 -13.23
N LEU A 72 10.47 -9.32 -14.08
CA LEU A 72 9.84 -8.50 -15.10
C LEU A 72 8.44 -8.14 -14.66
N ILE A 73 8.07 -6.88 -14.81
CA ILE A 73 6.77 -6.35 -14.42
C ILE A 73 6.14 -5.66 -15.63
N GLU A 74 4.91 -6.06 -15.97
CA GLU A 74 4.03 -5.38 -16.93
C GLU A 74 2.98 -4.59 -16.17
N CYS A 75 2.76 -3.34 -16.55
CA CYS A 75 1.81 -2.43 -15.90
C CYS A 75 0.56 -2.26 -16.76
N LYS A 76 -0.62 -2.45 -16.16
CA LYS A 76 -1.93 -2.25 -16.80
C LYS A 76 -2.73 -1.20 -16.05
N ASN A 77 -3.05 -0.10 -16.72
CA ASN A 77 -3.87 0.97 -16.14
C ASN A 77 -5.21 1.04 -16.87
N TYR A 78 -6.17 0.22 -16.43
CA TYR A 78 -7.48 0.10 -17.04
C TYR A 78 -8.59 0.58 -16.11
N ASN A 79 -9.70 0.98 -16.73
CA ASN A 79 -10.96 1.29 -16.05
C ASN A 79 -11.89 0.07 -15.92
N HIS A 80 -11.36 -1.12 -16.19
CA HIS A 80 -12.05 -2.41 -16.10
C HIS A 80 -11.04 -3.49 -15.66
N PRO A 81 -11.50 -4.68 -15.24
CA PRO A 81 -10.62 -5.74 -14.79
C PRO A 81 -9.68 -6.22 -15.90
N VAL A 82 -8.41 -6.48 -15.56
CA VAL A 82 -7.40 -6.93 -16.51
C VAL A 82 -7.82 -8.28 -17.13
N PRO A 83 -7.93 -8.37 -18.46
CA PRO A 83 -8.34 -9.59 -19.15
C PRO A 83 -7.25 -10.65 -19.15
N VAL A 84 -7.64 -11.90 -19.40
CA VAL A 84 -6.72 -13.04 -19.47
C VAL A 84 -5.67 -12.84 -20.58
N ASP A 85 -6.10 -12.33 -21.74
CA ASP A 85 -5.25 -12.12 -22.92
C ASP A 85 -4.00 -11.28 -22.60
N ASP A 86 -4.12 -10.25 -21.77
CA ASP A 86 -2.98 -9.41 -21.36
C ASP A 86 -1.95 -10.19 -20.53
N VAL A 87 -2.42 -11.06 -19.63
CA VAL A 87 -1.55 -11.90 -18.80
C VAL A 87 -0.90 -13.00 -19.66
N GLU A 88 -1.63 -13.56 -20.62
CA GLU A 88 -1.10 -14.56 -21.56
C GLU A 88 -0.04 -13.94 -22.47
N GLU A 89 -0.32 -12.77 -23.06
CA GLU A 89 0.62 -12.06 -23.95
C GLU A 89 1.91 -11.72 -23.18
N PHE A 90 1.79 -11.18 -21.97
CA PHE A 90 2.96 -10.89 -21.15
C PHE A 90 3.76 -12.15 -20.83
N PHE A 91 3.10 -13.23 -20.39
CA PHE A 91 3.77 -14.50 -20.11
C PHE A 91 4.49 -15.05 -21.36
N GLN A 92 3.88 -14.98 -22.54
CA GLN A 92 4.53 -15.38 -23.80
C GLN A 92 5.76 -14.55 -24.13
N LYS A 93 5.76 -13.24 -23.83
CA LYS A 93 6.95 -12.40 -23.96
C LYS A 93 8.06 -12.87 -23.02
N THR A 94 7.73 -13.20 -21.76
CA THR A 94 8.75 -13.63 -20.79
C THR A 94 9.37 -14.99 -21.15
N GLN A 95 8.63 -15.90 -21.79
CA GLN A 95 9.17 -17.19 -22.23
C GLN A 95 10.26 -17.07 -23.32
N GLN A 96 10.35 -15.92 -23.99
CA GLN A 96 11.36 -15.66 -25.02
C GLN A 96 12.69 -15.17 -24.45
N ILE A 97 12.75 -14.89 -23.15
CA ILE A 97 13.94 -14.40 -22.45
C ILE A 97 14.62 -15.58 -21.77
N SER A 98 15.90 -15.79 -22.08
CA SER A 98 16.71 -16.88 -21.53
C SER A 98 17.75 -16.38 -20.52
N GLY A 99 18.30 -17.30 -19.71
CA GLY A 99 19.56 -17.07 -18.98
C GLY A 99 19.44 -16.64 -17.52
N ALA A 100 18.24 -16.55 -16.94
CA ALA A 100 18.08 -16.26 -15.51
C ALA A 100 16.83 -16.92 -14.90
N ASN A 101 16.78 -16.96 -13.57
CA ASN A 101 15.57 -17.31 -12.85
C ASN A 101 14.56 -16.14 -12.96
N LEU A 102 13.71 -16.21 -13.99
CA LEU A 102 12.76 -15.17 -14.35
C LEU A 102 11.48 -15.28 -13.50
N LYS A 103 11.05 -14.17 -12.91
CA LYS A 103 9.76 -13.99 -12.24
C LYS A 103 8.95 -12.96 -13.02
N ALA A 104 7.70 -13.30 -13.34
CA ALA A 104 6.79 -12.43 -14.08
C ALA A 104 5.71 -11.88 -13.15
N ILE A 105 5.49 -10.58 -13.18
CA ILE A 105 4.44 -9.89 -12.41
C ILE A 105 3.59 -9.03 -13.34
N VAL A 106 2.28 -9.07 -13.19
CA VAL A 106 1.37 -8.06 -13.77
C VAL A 106 0.88 -7.15 -12.66
N ALA A 107 1.21 -5.86 -12.77
CA ALA A 107 0.74 -4.81 -11.88
C ALA A 107 -0.44 -4.07 -12.51
N SER A 108 -1.46 -3.77 -11.72
CA SER A 108 -2.66 -3.10 -12.20
C SER A 108 -3.20 -2.05 -11.23
N THR A 109 -3.94 -1.06 -11.74
CA THR A 109 -4.77 -0.15 -10.92
C THR A 109 -6.19 -0.70 -10.67
N ASN A 110 -6.59 -1.73 -11.41
CA ASN A 110 -7.91 -2.39 -11.30
C ASN A 110 -7.74 -3.89 -10.98
N SER A 111 -8.84 -4.57 -10.69
CA SER A 111 -8.89 -6.00 -10.43
C SER A 111 -8.54 -6.84 -11.67
N PHE A 112 -8.52 -8.16 -11.50
CA PHE A 112 -8.20 -9.12 -12.55
C PHE A 112 -9.41 -10.02 -12.81
N GLN A 113 -9.68 -10.32 -14.08
CA GLN A 113 -10.71 -11.30 -14.43
C GLN A 113 -10.38 -12.69 -13.86
N SER A 114 -11.40 -13.50 -13.60
CA SER A 114 -11.21 -14.87 -13.10
C SER A 114 -10.31 -15.71 -14.02
N GLY A 115 -10.44 -15.54 -15.35
CA GLY A 115 -9.56 -16.16 -16.33
C GLY A 115 -8.09 -15.75 -16.17
N ALA A 116 -7.83 -14.46 -15.97
CA ALA A 116 -6.49 -13.92 -15.73
C ALA A 116 -5.87 -14.48 -14.44
N VAL A 117 -6.64 -14.53 -13.34
CA VAL A 117 -6.21 -15.13 -12.07
C VAL A 117 -5.91 -16.62 -12.22
N ASN A 118 -6.78 -17.37 -12.89
CA ASN A 118 -6.60 -18.81 -13.11
C ASN A 118 -5.36 -19.11 -13.97
N PHE A 119 -5.15 -18.33 -15.04
CA PHE A 119 -3.97 -18.45 -15.88
C PHE A 119 -2.70 -18.11 -15.10
N ALA A 120 -2.71 -16.99 -14.38
CA ALA A 120 -1.59 -16.55 -13.54
C ALA A 120 -1.20 -17.62 -12.52
N ARG A 121 -2.19 -18.24 -11.85
CA ARG A 121 -1.97 -19.39 -10.97
C ARG A 121 -1.29 -20.56 -11.69
N SER A 122 -1.81 -20.96 -12.85
CA SER A 122 -1.28 -22.09 -13.61
C SER A 122 0.16 -21.88 -14.08
N LYS A 123 0.53 -20.65 -14.41
CA LYS A 123 1.84 -20.30 -14.95
C LYS A 123 2.81 -19.72 -13.92
N GLY A 124 2.32 -19.44 -12.71
CA GLY A 124 3.13 -18.82 -11.67
C GLY A 124 3.46 -17.36 -11.90
N VAL A 125 2.56 -16.63 -12.58
CA VAL A 125 2.66 -15.18 -12.74
C VAL A 125 2.11 -14.54 -11.47
N GLY A 126 2.86 -13.61 -10.88
CA GLY A 126 2.37 -12.80 -9.76
C GLY A 126 1.40 -11.75 -10.28
N LEU A 127 0.32 -11.51 -9.54
CA LEU A 127 -0.58 -10.39 -9.82
C LEU A 127 -0.51 -9.41 -8.65
N CYS A 128 -0.44 -8.12 -8.93
CA CYS A 128 -0.64 -7.13 -7.89
C CYS A 128 -1.55 -5.99 -8.34
N ARG A 129 -2.32 -5.47 -7.38
CA ARG A 129 -3.11 -4.26 -7.55
C ARG A 129 -2.54 -3.17 -6.65
N TYR A 130 -2.19 -2.05 -7.26
CA TYR A 130 -1.67 -0.88 -6.61
C TYR A 130 -2.76 0.16 -6.42
N TYR A 131 -2.83 0.73 -5.21
CA TYR A 131 -3.71 1.83 -4.85
C TYR A 131 -2.84 3.05 -4.61
N ASP A 132 -3.25 4.18 -5.17
CA ASP A 132 -2.57 5.43 -4.96
C ASP A 132 -2.71 5.85 -3.49
N PRO A 133 -1.61 6.02 -2.72
CA PRO A 133 -1.68 6.39 -1.31
C PRO A 133 -2.46 7.69 -1.07
N SER A 134 -2.49 8.61 -2.04
CA SER A 134 -3.28 9.85 -1.96
C SER A 134 -4.79 9.66 -1.99
N LYS A 135 -5.26 8.45 -2.35
CA LYS A 135 -6.68 8.08 -2.42
C LYS A 135 -7.11 7.11 -1.32
N LEU A 136 -6.21 6.83 -0.38
CA LEU A 136 -6.51 5.99 0.78
C LEU A 136 -7.14 6.87 1.87
N GLU A 137 -8.07 6.30 2.61
CA GLU A 137 -8.74 6.98 3.73
C GLU A 137 -7.76 7.31 4.85
N PHE A 138 -6.83 6.39 5.14
CA PHE A 138 -5.73 6.64 6.08
C PHE A 138 -4.44 6.95 5.31
N VAL A 139 -3.96 8.19 5.46
CA VAL A 139 -2.68 8.61 4.90
C VAL A 139 -1.59 8.27 5.91
N LEU A 140 -0.91 7.14 5.71
CA LEU A 140 0.15 6.70 6.60
C LEU A 140 1.50 7.32 6.21
N HIS A 141 2.39 7.54 7.18
CA HIS A 141 3.76 8.03 6.92
C HIS A 141 4.60 7.05 6.08
N ARG A 142 4.13 5.83 5.89
CA ARG A 142 4.82 4.72 5.24
C ARG A 142 3.80 3.73 4.66
N SER A 143 4.18 3.03 3.59
CA SER A 143 3.36 1.94 3.03
C SER A 143 3.09 0.89 4.11
N PRO A 144 1.82 0.65 4.48
CA PRO A 144 1.49 -0.38 5.46
C PRO A 144 1.75 -1.78 4.90
N SER A 145 1.64 -1.95 3.58
CA SER A 145 1.97 -3.20 2.88
C SER A 145 3.42 -3.63 3.10
N GLY A 146 4.31 -2.68 3.37
CA GLY A 146 5.69 -2.93 3.70
C GLY A 146 5.99 -3.46 5.11
N ILE A 147 4.99 -3.49 5.99
CA ILE A 147 5.17 -3.61 7.45
C ILE A 147 4.26 -4.69 8.05
N VAL A 148 3.27 -5.13 7.26
CA VAL A 148 2.37 -6.23 7.64
C VAL A 148 3.18 -7.44 8.06
N ASN A 149 3.09 -7.78 9.35
CA ASN A 149 3.60 -9.04 9.86
C ASN A 149 2.74 -10.21 9.35
N SER A 150 3.21 -11.44 9.53
CA SER A 150 2.49 -12.63 9.05
C SER A 150 1.05 -12.72 9.57
N ASP A 151 0.79 -12.26 10.79
CA ASP A 151 -0.50 -12.40 11.45
C ASP A 151 -1.54 -11.42 10.90
N LEU A 152 -1.15 -10.17 10.66
CA LEU A 152 -2.02 -9.19 10.01
C LEU A 152 -2.23 -9.56 8.53
N ALA A 153 -1.20 -10.06 7.84
CA ALA A 153 -1.33 -10.51 6.45
C ALA A 153 -2.33 -11.68 6.35
N PHE A 154 -2.33 -12.57 7.34
CA PHE A 154 -3.29 -13.67 7.43
C PHE A 154 -4.72 -13.15 7.67
N LYS A 155 -4.91 -12.21 8.61
CA LYS A 155 -6.22 -11.58 8.87
C LYS A 155 -6.77 -10.86 7.63
N GLU A 156 -5.88 -10.24 6.86
CA GLU A 156 -6.20 -9.47 5.66
C GLU A 156 -6.32 -10.32 4.39
N ASN A 157 -6.22 -11.65 4.48
CA ASN A 157 -6.33 -12.53 3.33
C ASN A 157 -7.68 -12.37 2.59
N SER A 158 -8.77 -12.18 3.33
CA SER A 158 -10.10 -11.92 2.75
C SER A 158 -10.14 -10.60 1.97
N SER A 159 -9.59 -9.53 2.55
CA SER A 159 -9.45 -8.23 1.88
C SER A 159 -8.59 -8.35 0.64
N ALA A 160 -7.45 -9.04 0.72
CA ALA A 160 -6.54 -9.27 -0.41
C ALA A 160 -7.19 -10.11 -1.52
N TYR A 161 -7.95 -11.15 -1.16
CA TYR A 161 -8.73 -11.92 -2.11
C TYR A 161 -9.73 -11.02 -2.85
N ARG A 162 -10.48 -10.19 -2.13
CA ARG A 162 -11.44 -9.26 -2.72
C ARG A 162 -10.74 -8.22 -3.59
N ALA A 163 -9.66 -7.60 -3.12
CA ALA A 163 -8.92 -6.56 -3.83
C ALA A 163 -8.44 -6.99 -5.22
N ILE A 164 -7.99 -8.24 -5.36
CA ILE A 164 -7.50 -8.77 -6.64
C ILE A 164 -8.66 -9.12 -7.60
N ARG A 165 -9.85 -9.49 -7.11
CA ARG A 165 -10.96 -9.98 -7.96
C ARG A 165 -12.13 -9.01 -8.15
N LEU A 166 -12.36 -8.10 -7.22
CA LEU A 166 -13.51 -7.19 -7.22
C LEU A 166 -13.09 -5.81 -7.68
N GLU A 167 -13.74 -5.32 -8.73
CA GLU A 167 -13.45 -4.00 -9.29
C GLU A 167 -13.78 -2.88 -8.30
N GLU A 168 -14.95 -3.00 -7.64
CA GLU A 168 -15.51 -2.07 -6.67
C GLU A 168 -14.79 -2.04 -5.33
N PHE A 169 -13.81 -2.92 -5.11
CA PHE A 169 -13.03 -2.91 -3.88
C PHE A 169 -12.19 -1.63 -3.81
N ALA A 170 -12.44 -0.83 -2.78
CA ALA A 170 -11.60 0.30 -2.40
C ALA A 170 -10.74 -0.10 -1.21
N SER A 171 -9.43 0.12 -1.30
CA SER A 171 -8.57 -0.03 -0.12
C SER A 171 -8.70 1.19 0.77
N VAL A 172 -8.86 0.92 2.06
CA VAL A 172 -8.96 1.95 3.11
C VAL A 172 -7.56 2.40 3.55
N TYR A 173 -6.60 1.47 3.59
CA TYR A 173 -5.26 1.75 4.14
C TYR A 173 -4.10 1.09 3.40
N PHE A 174 -4.30 0.02 2.61
CA PHE A 174 -3.19 -0.61 1.87
C PHE A 174 -3.01 -0.03 0.48
N ASP A 175 -1.78 0.37 0.17
CA ASP A 175 -1.36 0.77 -1.17
C ASP A 175 -1.11 -0.44 -2.09
N PHE A 176 -1.08 -1.66 -1.55
CA PHE A 176 -0.78 -2.86 -2.31
C PHE A 176 -1.56 -4.10 -1.85
N TYR A 177 -2.01 -4.88 -2.83
CA TYR A 177 -2.39 -6.28 -2.64
C TYR A 177 -1.77 -7.16 -3.73
N GLY A 178 -1.36 -8.36 -3.35
CA GLY A 178 -0.71 -9.33 -4.21
C GLY A 178 -1.39 -10.70 -4.21
N TYR A 179 -1.24 -11.41 -5.31
CA TYR A 179 -1.65 -12.80 -5.48
C TYR A 179 -0.53 -13.61 -6.16
N ILE A 180 -0.15 -14.73 -5.54
CA ILE A 180 0.77 -15.71 -6.11
C ILE A 180 0.47 -17.09 -5.51
N ASP A 181 0.34 -18.13 -6.34
CA ASP A 181 0.18 -19.53 -5.92
C ASP A 181 -0.87 -19.77 -4.82
N ASP A 182 -2.10 -19.30 -5.05
CA ASP A 182 -3.22 -19.39 -4.10
C ASP A 182 -3.05 -18.60 -2.79
N ILE A 183 -1.97 -17.83 -2.67
CA ILE A 183 -1.75 -16.90 -1.57
C ILE A 183 -2.19 -15.50 -2.00
N ASN A 184 -3.15 -14.93 -1.26
CA ASN A 184 -3.48 -13.51 -1.33
C ASN A 184 -2.84 -12.82 -0.13
N THR A 185 -2.25 -11.66 -0.34
CA THR A 185 -1.55 -10.93 0.72
C THR A 185 -1.64 -9.43 0.52
N ALA A 186 -1.74 -8.68 1.61
CA ALA A 186 -1.51 -7.23 1.63
C ALA A 186 -0.04 -6.88 1.89
N SER A 187 0.82 -7.87 2.14
CA SER A 187 2.25 -7.69 2.41
C SER A 187 3.06 -7.77 1.12
N SER A 188 3.73 -6.67 0.74
CA SER A 188 4.65 -6.63 -0.39
C SER A 188 5.85 -7.56 -0.15
N LEU A 189 6.40 -7.56 1.06
CA LEU A 189 7.49 -8.45 1.46
C LEU A 189 7.12 -9.93 1.29
N SER A 190 5.95 -10.33 1.80
CA SER A 190 5.46 -11.71 1.64
C SER A 190 5.23 -12.06 0.18
N PHE A 191 4.68 -11.14 -0.61
CA PHE A 191 4.48 -11.34 -2.05
C PHE A 191 5.81 -11.57 -2.77
N PHE A 192 6.82 -10.71 -2.55
CA PHE A 192 8.14 -10.84 -3.17
C PHE A 192 8.89 -12.09 -2.70
N GLU A 193 8.78 -12.45 -1.42
CA GLU A 193 9.34 -13.70 -0.92
C GLU A 193 8.73 -14.91 -1.64
N ASN A 194 7.39 -14.99 -1.71
CA ASN A 194 6.71 -16.11 -2.34
C ASN A 194 7.05 -16.22 -3.84
N ILE A 195 7.05 -15.10 -4.57
CA ILE A 195 7.35 -15.16 -6.01
C ILE A 195 8.82 -15.48 -6.29
N ILE A 196 9.77 -14.94 -5.52
CA ILE A 196 11.20 -15.20 -5.72
C ILE A 196 11.56 -16.64 -5.39
N LEU A 197 11.02 -17.17 -4.28
CA LEU A 197 11.27 -18.53 -3.85
C LEU A 197 10.55 -19.59 -4.72
N LYS A 198 9.57 -19.17 -5.53
CA LYS A 198 8.84 -20.07 -6.42
C LYS A 198 9.78 -20.82 -7.36
N GLY A 199 9.59 -22.14 -7.48
CA GLY A 199 10.36 -22.98 -8.39
C GLY A 199 11.81 -23.25 -7.95
N LEU A 200 12.24 -22.74 -6.79
CA LEU A 200 13.53 -23.06 -6.21
C LEU A 200 13.45 -24.29 -5.29
N ASP A 201 14.43 -25.17 -5.42
CA ASP A 201 14.63 -26.32 -4.51
C ASP A 201 15.22 -25.90 -3.15
N ALA A 202 15.29 -26.84 -2.21
CA ALA A 202 15.78 -26.57 -0.85
C ALA A 202 17.24 -26.08 -0.81
N SER A 203 18.10 -26.59 -1.70
CA SER A 203 19.51 -26.18 -1.79
C SER A 203 19.63 -24.75 -2.32
N GLN A 204 18.90 -24.45 -3.40
CA GLN A 204 18.84 -23.12 -3.99
C GLN A 204 18.30 -22.09 -2.99
N ARG A 205 17.21 -22.41 -2.28
CA ARG A 205 16.66 -21.58 -1.20
C ARG A 205 17.69 -21.31 -0.11
N GLY A 206 18.41 -22.35 0.34
CA GLY A 206 19.48 -22.21 1.32
C GLY A 206 20.58 -21.25 0.86
N ASN A 207 20.97 -21.34 -0.41
CA ASN A 207 22.02 -20.52 -0.99
C ASN A 207 21.66 -19.03 -1.09
N ILE A 208 20.40 -18.72 -1.39
CA ILE A 208 19.96 -17.32 -1.53
C ILE A 208 19.52 -16.69 -0.20
N LYS A 209 19.16 -17.50 0.81
CA LYS A 209 18.69 -17.03 2.12
C LYS A 209 19.70 -16.11 2.83
N LYS A 210 21.00 -16.27 2.60
CA LYS A 210 22.04 -15.38 3.16
C LYS A 210 22.08 -13.97 2.53
N TYR A 211 21.48 -13.81 1.36
CA TYR A 211 21.43 -12.56 0.60
C TYR A 211 20.07 -11.86 0.71
N ARG A 212 19.16 -12.44 1.49
CA ARG A 212 17.86 -11.82 1.75
C ARG A 212 18.02 -10.63 2.68
N ASN A 213 17.13 -9.66 2.56
CA ASN A 213 16.91 -8.68 3.60
C ASN A 213 16.39 -9.38 4.85
N THR A 214 17.04 -9.14 5.99
CA THR A 214 16.58 -9.69 7.26
C THR A 214 15.40 -8.92 7.83
N GLY A 215 14.94 -7.87 7.14
CA GLY A 215 13.91 -6.96 7.60
C GLY A 215 14.30 -6.41 8.96
N LYS A 216 14.99 -5.26 9.02
CA LYS A 216 14.68 -4.39 10.16
C LYS A 216 13.25 -3.93 9.88
N THR A 217 12.28 -4.73 10.32
CA THR A 217 10.92 -4.22 10.47
C THR A 217 11.11 -3.00 11.33
N ASP A 218 10.95 -1.82 10.75
CA ASP A 218 10.92 -0.60 11.54
C ASP A 218 9.65 -0.75 12.39
N THR A 219 9.82 -1.35 13.58
CA THR A 219 8.74 -1.78 14.47
C THR A 219 8.17 -0.57 15.16
N SER A 220 7.58 0.32 14.38
CA SER A 220 6.46 1.10 14.88
C SER A 220 5.23 0.20 14.79
N VAL A 221 5.19 -0.82 15.65
CA VAL A 221 3.94 -1.50 15.97
C VAL A 221 3.12 -0.45 16.70
N VAL A 222 1.95 -0.09 16.16
CA VAL A 222 1.01 0.77 16.88
C VAL A 222 0.69 0.04 18.19
N PRO A 223 1.05 0.60 19.36
CA PRO A 223 0.85 -0.09 20.61
C PRO A 223 -0.65 -0.27 20.84
N TYR A 224 -1.03 -1.44 21.32
CA TYR A 224 -2.39 -1.62 21.81
C TYR A 224 -2.56 -0.81 23.09
N ILE A 225 -3.64 -0.03 23.16
CA ILE A 225 -4.00 0.79 24.32
C ILE A 225 -5.27 0.17 24.92
N GLU A 226 -5.24 -0.11 26.22
CA GLU A 226 -6.40 -0.68 26.92
C GLU A 226 -7.53 0.35 27.03
N ILE A 227 -8.78 -0.12 27.08
CA ILE A 227 -9.96 0.75 27.23
C ILE A 227 -9.82 1.63 28.47
N SER A 228 -9.30 1.10 29.59
CA SER A 228 -9.09 1.86 30.83
C SER A 228 -8.09 3.01 30.68
N ASP A 229 -7.09 2.85 29.81
CA ASP A 229 -6.11 3.90 29.54
C ASP A 229 -6.75 5.01 28.71
N ILE A 230 -7.55 4.64 27.70
CA ILE A 230 -8.35 5.59 26.91
C ILE A 230 -9.32 6.36 27.82
N GLU A 231 -10.04 5.68 28.70
CA GLU A 231 -10.94 6.30 29.68
C GLU A 231 -10.19 7.28 30.59
N THR A 232 -9.01 6.89 31.09
CA THR A 232 -8.17 7.78 31.92
C THR A 232 -7.77 9.04 31.18
N MET A 233 -7.37 8.93 29.90
CA MET A 233 -7.06 10.09 29.06
C MET A 233 -8.27 11.00 28.86
N VAL A 234 -9.45 10.41 28.60
CA VAL A 234 -10.71 11.14 28.43
C VAL A 234 -11.10 11.85 29.73
N PHE A 235 -10.99 11.20 30.88
CA PHE A 235 -11.29 11.84 32.18
C PHE A 235 -10.38 13.03 32.44
N GLY A 236 -9.07 12.90 32.21
CA GLY A 236 -8.13 14.02 32.37
C GLY A 236 -8.41 15.17 31.41
N LEU A 237 -8.89 14.87 30.19
CA LEU A 237 -9.35 15.89 29.25
C LEU A 237 -10.60 16.59 29.77
N LEU A 238 -11.63 15.85 30.19
CA LEU A 238 -12.89 16.41 30.69
C LEU A 238 -12.66 17.29 31.93
N GLU A 239 -11.78 16.87 32.84
CA GLU A 239 -11.38 17.67 34.01
C GLU A 239 -10.70 18.98 33.58
N SER A 240 -9.82 18.94 32.57
CA SER A 240 -9.12 20.14 32.09
C SER A 240 -9.99 21.19 31.41
N ILE A 241 -11.18 20.80 30.95
CA ILE A 241 -12.19 21.73 30.40
C ILE A 241 -13.30 22.04 31.40
N GLU A 242 -13.11 21.70 32.68
CA GLU A 242 -14.06 21.93 33.78
C GLU A 242 -15.45 21.32 33.48
N TYR A 243 -15.50 20.17 32.80
CA TYR A 243 -16.76 19.52 32.44
C TYR A 243 -17.43 18.88 33.66
N GLU A 244 -18.69 19.25 33.92
CA GLU A 244 -19.47 18.71 35.03
C GLU A 244 -20.51 17.67 34.61
N SER A 245 -21.32 17.97 33.60
CA SER A 245 -22.41 17.07 33.16
C SER A 245 -23.00 17.46 31.80
N GLY A 246 -23.80 16.55 31.23
CA GLY A 246 -24.54 16.79 30.00
C GLY A 246 -23.74 16.44 28.75
N ALA A 247 -23.75 17.33 27.77
CA ALA A 247 -22.96 17.16 26.56
C ALA A 247 -21.75 18.08 26.62
N VAL A 248 -20.60 17.58 26.16
CA VAL A 248 -19.37 18.37 26.11
C VAL A 248 -19.53 19.56 25.16
N GLU A 249 -19.18 20.74 25.63
CA GLU A 249 -19.25 21.96 24.84
C GLU A 249 -18.12 22.00 23.79
N GLU A 250 -18.51 22.12 22.53
CA GLU A 250 -17.61 22.04 21.37
C GLU A 250 -16.55 23.16 21.37
N ALA A 251 -16.91 24.35 21.88
CA ALA A 251 -16.01 25.49 21.98
C ALA A 251 -14.88 25.26 22.99
N ALA A 252 -15.21 24.78 24.20
CA ALA A 252 -14.23 24.47 25.25
C ALA A 252 -13.26 23.37 24.78
N LEU A 253 -13.78 22.37 24.06
CA LEU A 253 -12.96 21.30 23.50
C LEU A 253 -12.03 21.78 22.39
N SER A 254 -12.51 22.68 21.53
CA SER A 254 -11.71 23.28 20.46
C SER A 254 -10.60 24.19 21.02
N GLU A 255 -10.90 24.97 22.06
CA GLU A 255 -9.95 25.81 22.78
C GLU A 255 -8.85 24.96 23.42
N PHE A 256 -9.23 23.93 24.18
CA PHE A 256 -8.28 22.98 24.77
C PHE A 256 -7.32 22.39 23.72
N ILE A 257 -7.84 22.02 22.55
CA ILE A 257 -7.02 21.45 21.48
C ILE A 257 -6.09 22.47 20.86
N SER A 258 -6.56 23.70 20.67
CA SER A 258 -5.74 24.80 20.18
C SER A 258 -4.59 25.09 21.16
N GLU A 259 -4.87 25.17 22.45
CA GLU A 259 -3.86 25.47 23.47
C GLU A 259 -2.88 24.33 23.70
N LYS A 260 -3.37 23.09 23.84
CA LYS A 260 -2.54 21.94 24.19
C LYS A 260 -1.78 21.36 23.00
N TYR A 261 -2.42 21.25 21.84
CA TYR A 261 -1.87 20.57 20.67
C TYR A 261 -1.47 21.54 19.55
N ASN A 262 -1.86 22.82 19.62
CA ASN A 262 -1.65 23.80 18.54
C ASN A 262 -2.29 23.34 17.22
N PHE A 263 -3.53 22.86 17.30
CA PHE A 263 -4.37 22.50 16.16
C PHE A 263 -5.50 23.50 15.98
N SER A 264 -5.87 23.73 14.72
CA SER A 264 -7.05 24.51 14.35
C SER A 264 -8.24 23.59 14.04
N VAL A 265 -9.45 24.00 14.43
CA VAL A 265 -10.69 23.27 14.14
C VAL A 265 -11.53 24.10 13.16
N GLY A 266 -11.64 23.63 11.92
CA GLY A 266 -12.47 24.20 10.88
C GLY A 266 -13.85 23.55 10.83
N ARG A 267 -14.90 24.36 10.68
CA ARG A 267 -16.31 23.94 10.62
C ARG A 267 -16.91 24.23 9.26
N ASP A 268 -17.92 23.44 8.88
CA ASP A 268 -18.62 23.55 7.59
C ASP A 268 -17.66 23.55 6.39
N VAL A 269 -16.59 22.76 6.48
CA VAL A 269 -15.59 22.63 5.42
C VAL A 269 -16.01 21.51 4.49
N GLU A 270 -15.98 21.75 3.18
CA GLU A 270 -16.15 20.67 2.20
C GLU A 270 -14.95 19.72 2.26
N ILE A 271 -15.25 18.44 2.52
CA ILE A 271 -14.29 17.35 2.58
C ILE A 271 -14.50 16.49 1.33
N GLU A 272 -13.43 16.07 0.65
CA GLU A 272 -13.59 15.26 -0.56
C GLU A 272 -14.21 13.88 -0.24
N ASN A 273 -14.94 13.31 -1.21
CA ASN A 273 -15.61 12.01 -1.11
C ASN A 273 -16.64 11.91 0.05
N GLU A 274 -17.37 13.00 0.35
CA GLU A 274 -18.48 13.02 1.32
C GLU A 274 -18.05 12.65 2.76
N GLY A 275 -16.79 12.92 3.11
CA GLY A 275 -16.29 12.72 4.47
C GLY A 275 -17.00 13.61 5.50
N LEU A 276 -17.24 13.08 6.70
CA LEU A 276 -17.82 13.83 7.82
C LEU A 276 -16.77 14.66 8.55
N GLY A 277 -15.58 14.09 8.71
CA GLY A 277 -14.44 14.65 9.42
C GLY A 277 -13.14 14.34 8.67
N SER A 278 -12.12 15.14 8.94
CA SER A 278 -10.75 14.87 8.52
C SER A 278 -9.77 15.50 9.49
N ILE A 279 -8.60 14.89 9.59
CA ILE A 279 -7.47 15.41 10.35
C ILE A 279 -6.21 15.43 9.49
N ASP A 280 -5.53 16.57 9.51
CA ASP A 280 -4.24 16.80 8.85
C ASP A 280 -3.20 17.15 9.91
N PHE A 281 -2.28 16.21 10.19
CA PHE A 281 -1.24 16.43 11.19
C PHE A 281 -0.14 17.37 10.70
N GLN A 282 0.09 17.46 9.40
CA GLN A 282 1.11 18.31 8.81
C GLN A 282 0.72 19.79 8.91
N HIS A 283 -0.52 20.10 8.52
CA HIS A 283 -1.06 21.47 8.57
C HIS A 283 -1.72 21.80 9.91
N ARG A 284 -1.74 20.85 10.84
CA ARG A 284 -2.32 20.97 12.18
C ARG A 284 -3.77 21.44 12.16
N ARG A 285 -4.58 20.72 11.39
CA ARG A 285 -5.97 21.09 11.14
C ARG A 285 -6.88 19.89 11.30
N ILE A 286 -8.02 20.14 11.94
CA ILE A 286 -9.18 19.24 11.94
C ILE A 286 -10.29 19.97 11.19
N CYS A 287 -10.97 19.26 10.31
CA CYS A 287 -12.11 19.78 9.57
C CYS A 287 -13.33 18.89 9.79
N VAL A 288 -14.49 19.52 10.00
CA VAL A 288 -15.78 18.83 10.08
C VAL A 288 -16.73 19.42 9.05
N ASN A 289 -17.43 18.54 8.34
CA ASN A 289 -18.46 18.90 7.37
C ASN A 289 -19.83 18.86 8.04
N ASP A 290 -20.23 20.00 8.60
CA ASP A 290 -21.50 20.18 9.33
C ASP A 290 -22.72 19.78 8.48
N LYS A 291 -22.69 20.06 7.16
CA LYS A 291 -23.77 19.74 6.23
C LYS A 291 -23.96 18.23 6.09
N GLU A 292 -22.87 17.50 5.88
CA GLU A 292 -22.91 16.04 5.74
C GLU A 292 -23.21 15.33 7.07
N CYS A 293 -22.77 15.89 8.20
CA CYS A 293 -23.12 15.36 9.51
C CYS A 293 -24.64 15.40 9.75
N GLY A 294 -25.34 16.46 9.32
CA GLY A 294 -26.81 16.56 9.32
C GLY A 294 -27.48 16.69 10.69
N SER A 295 -26.77 16.44 11.80
CA SER A 295 -27.25 16.64 13.17
C SER A 295 -26.13 17.08 14.12
N ARG A 296 -26.50 17.73 15.23
CA ARG A 296 -25.53 18.21 16.23
C ARG A 296 -24.85 17.08 16.98
N GLU A 297 -25.56 15.98 17.19
CA GLU A 297 -25.03 14.76 17.82
C GLU A 297 -23.98 14.10 16.93
N ARG A 298 -24.25 14.02 15.62
CA ARG A 298 -23.30 13.46 14.65
C ARG A 298 -22.07 14.34 14.48
N ILE A 299 -22.25 15.66 14.50
CA ILE A 299 -21.17 16.65 14.59
C ILE A 299 -20.25 16.38 15.78
N ARG A 300 -20.83 16.19 16.97
CA ARG A 300 -20.06 15.97 18.21
C ARG A 300 -19.32 14.65 18.18
N PHE A 301 -19.96 13.61 17.67
CA PHE A 301 -19.32 12.32 17.45
C PHE A 301 -18.13 12.44 16.50
N THR A 302 -18.31 13.08 15.36
CA THR A 302 -17.23 13.29 14.38
C THR A 302 -16.08 14.09 14.98
N LEU A 303 -16.35 15.20 15.68
CA LEU A 303 -15.30 15.94 16.38
C LEU A 303 -14.56 15.07 17.40
N ALA A 304 -15.28 14.30 18.22
CA ALA A 304 -14.67 13.42 19.20
C ALA A 304 -13.79 12.33 18.55
N HIS A 305 -14.19 11.80 17.39
CA HIS A 305 -13.40 10.87 16.60
C HIS A 305 -12.07 11.51 16.14
N GLU A 306 -12.12 12.67 15.48
CA GLU A 306 -10.92 13.38 15.02
C GLU A 306 -9.99 13.78 16.19
N PHE A 307 -10.59 14.14 17.33
CA PHE A 307 -9.83 14.45 18.54
C PHE A 307 -9.18 13.23 19.17
N GLY A 308 -9.83 12.07 19.06
CA GLY A 308 -9.25 10.78 19.42
C GLY A 308 -7.92 10.55 18.72
N HIS A 309 -7.82 10.88 17.43
CA HIS A 309 -6.57 10.79 16.68
C HIS A 309 -5.44 11.65 17.25
N LEU A 310 -5.74 12.86 17.74
CA LEU A 310 -4.75 13.69 18.42
C LEU A 310 -4.34 13.12 19.78
N VAL A 311 -5.33 12.83 20.62
CA VAL A 311 -5.12 12.44 22.02
C VAL A 311 -4.39 11.10 22.11
N LEU A 312 -4.63 10.20 21.17
CA LEU A 312 -3.98 8.88 21.09
C LEU A 312 -2.63 8.93 20.33
N ASP A 313 -2.08 10.12 20.07
CA ASP A 313 -0.82 10.33 19.37
C ASP A 313 -0.74 9.66 17.98
N HIS A 314 -1.85 9.59 17.24
CA HIS A 314 -1.83 8.93 15.93
C HIS A 314 -0.89 9.60 14.92
N TYR A 315 -0.52 10.88 15.11
CA TYR A 315 0.52 11.55 14.31
C TYR A 315 1.86 10.81 14.28
N LYS A 316 2.13 9.92 15.25
CA LYS A 316 3.33 9.06 15.24
C LYS A 316 3.28 8.00 14.14
N TYR A 317 2.10 7.67 13.63
CA TYR A 317 1.83 6.52 12.76
C TYR A 317 1.18 6.90 11.43
N MET A 318 0.46 8.02 11.39
CA MET A 318 -0.25 8.52 10.21
C MET A 318 -0.07 10.03 10.04
N SER A 319 -0.13 10.49 8.79
CA SER A 319 -0.07 11.89 8.38
C SER A 319 -1.45 12.55 8.36
N GLY A 320 -2.53 11.77 8.25
CA GLY A 320 -3.90 12.24 8.37
C GLY A 320 -4.95 11.15 8.14
N GLU A 321 -6.20 11.46 8.49
CA GLU A 321 -7.40 10.66 8.18
C GLU A 321 -8.35 11.49 7.32
N GLY A 322 -8.93 10.85 6.31
CA GLY A 322 -9.85 11.50 5.38
C GLY A 322 -9.14 12.31 4.30
N HIS A 323 -9.87 12.59 3.22
CA HIS A 323 -9.35 13.36 2.10
C HIS A 323 -9.26 14.83 2.51
N LEU A 324 -8.05 15.39 2.40
CA LEU A 324 -7.76 16.77 2.79
C LEU A 324 -8.80 17.75 2.24
N PRO A 325 -9.21 18.77 3.02
CA PRO A 325 -10.12 19.81 2.54
C PRO A 325 -9.53 20.53 1.32
N ARG A 326 -10.39 20.91 0.37
CA ARG A 326 -9.99 21.64 -0.85
C ARG A 326 -9.40 23.03 -0.58
#